data_AF-A0AAD1YUW5-F1
#
_entry.id   AF-A0AAD1YUW5-F1
#
_cell.length_a   1.000
_cell.length_b   1.000
_cell.length_c   1.000
_cell.angle_alpha   90.00
_cell.angle_beta   90.00
_cell.angle_gamma   90.00
#
_symmetry.space_group_name_H-M   'P 1'
#
loop_
_entity.id
_entity.type
_entity.pdbx_description
1 polymer ?
#
loop_
_entity_poly.entity_id
_entity_poly.type
_entity_poly.pdbx_seq_one_letter_code
_entity_poly.pdbx_strand_id
1 'polypeptide(L)'
;MGNIKAPFRGIEKDIQGRLSCYKQDWKAGIRSGFGILAPTTYIFFASALPVIAFGEQISRDTDGSLSTVETLASTAICGIIHSIFGGQPLLILGVAEPTIIMYSYLYKFAKGREDLGQNLYLAWAGWVCVWTALFLFLLAIFNACDIINKFTRIAGETFGMLIAVLFIQEATKGIVSEFKIPKSGDSNSEQYQFQWLFTNGLLGVIFSFGLLYTSLKSRRARSWCYGTGCLRGFIADYGML
;
A
#
# COMPACT_ATOMS: atom_id res chain seq x y z
N MET A 1 18.58 -4.27 -31.81
CA MET A 1 19.21 -2.99 -31.40
C MET A 1 18.67 -1.85 -32.29
N GLY A 2 17.40 -1.46 -32.16
CA GLY A 2 16.76 -0.57 -33.16
C GLY A 2 15.73 0.45 -32.65
N ASN A 3 15.51 0.60 -31.34
CA ASN A 3 14.37 1.38 -30.82
C ASN A 3 14.72 2.76 -30.21
N ILE A 4 15.98 3.22 -30.27
CA ILE A 4 16.39 4.56 -29.76
C ILE A 4 16.34 5.60 -30.89
N LYS A 5 15.33 5.60 -31.75
CA LYS A 5 15.30 6.52 -32.92
C LYS A 5 14.42 7.75 -32.75
N ALA A 6 13.63 7.85 -31.68
CA ALA A 6 12.98 9.11 -31.31
C ALA A 6 12.68 9.11 -29.80
N PRO A 7 13.22 10.06 -29.01
CA PRO A 7 12.71 10.29 -27.66
C PRO A 7 11.20 10.57 -27.73
N PHE A 8 10.43 10.19 -26.72
CA PHE A 8 8.96 10.37 -26.60
C PHE A 8 8.05 9.44 -27.43
N ARG A 9 8.55 8.65 -28.37
CA ARG A 9 7.69 7.79 -29.20
C ARG A 9 6.92 6.72 -28.41
N GLY A 10 7.48 6.25 -27.28
CA GLY A 10 6.78 5.34 -26.36
C GLY A 10 5.56 6.02 -25.72
N ILE A 11 5.79 7.20 -25.13
CA ILE A 11 4.76 8.01 -24.45
C ILE A 11 3.62 8.36 -25.42
N GLU A 12 3.92 8.74 -26.65
CA GLU A 12 2.89 9.07 -27.64
C GLU A 12 1.97 7.88 -27.94
N LYS A 13 2.53 6.68 -28.09
CA LYS A 13 1.76 5.45 -28.32
C LYS A 13 0.88 5.11 -27.12
N ASP A 14 1.41 5.24 -25.91
CA ASP A 14 0.68 4.96 -24.67
C ASP A 14 -0.52 5.91 -24.51
N ILE A 15 -0.32 7.20 -24.81
CA ILE A 15 -1.39 8.21 -24.79
C ILE A 15 -2.46 7.90 -25.85
N GLN A 16 -2.06 7.60 -27.10
CA GLN A 16 -3.00 7.27 -28.17
C GLN A 16 -3.84 6.03 -27.83
N GLY A 17 -3.19 4.99 -27.28
CA GLY A 17 -3.86 3.79 -26.80
C GLY A 17 -4.90 4.12 -25.73
N ARG A 18 -4.51 4.86 -24.69
CA ARG A 18 -5.40 5.22 -23.58
C ARG A 18 -6.57 6.11 -23.99
N LEU A 19 -6.34 7.10 -24.85
CA LEU A 19 -7.37 8.05 -25.30
C LEU A 19 -8.53 7.35 -26.02
N SER A 20 -8.25 6.27 -26.75
CA SER A 20 -9.26 5.51 -27.48
C SER A 20 -10.27 4.83 -26.53
N CYS A 21 -9.78 4.26 -25.42
CA CYS A 21 -10.58 3.58 -24.41
C CYS A 21 -11.19 4.55 -23.38
N TYR A 22 -10.57 5.69 -23.11
CA TYR A 22 -10.97 6.61 -22.03
C TYR A 22 -12.45 7.02 -22.12
N LYS A 23 -12.95 7.36 -23.31
CA LYS A 23 -14.36 7.73 -23.51
C LYS A 23 -15.32 6.57 -23.23
N GLN A 24 -14.89 5.33 -23.47
CA GLN A 24 -15.69 4.14 -23.22
C GLN A 24 -15.76 3.83 -21.73
N ASP A 25 -14.65 3.98 -21.00
CA ASP A 25 -14.58 3.73 -19.55
C ASP A 25 -15.57 4.61 -18.78
N TRP A 26 -15.65 5.90 -19.08
CA TRP A 26 -16.61 6.81 -18.44
C TRP A 26 -18.08 6.45 -18.73
N LYS A 27 -18.38 6.07 -19.99
CA LYS A 27 -19.74 5.63 -20.37
C LYS A 27 -20.12 4.33 -19.68
N ALA A 28 -19.20 3.37 -19.61
CA ALA A 28 -19.39 2.08 -18.96
C ALA A 28 -19.54 2.25 -17.43
N GLY A 29 -18.75 3.13 -16.82
CA GLY A 29 -18.84 3.49 -15.41
C GLY A 29 -20.22 4.03 -15.05
N ILE A 30 -20.71 5.02 -15.78
CA ILE A 30 -22.03 5.63 -15.54
C ILE A 30 -23.16 4.60 -15.75
N ARG A 31 -23.05 3.75 -16.78
CA ARG A 31 -24.08 2.73 -17.10
C ARG A 31 -24.19 1.64 -16.03
N SER A 32 -23.12 1.35 -15.32
CA SER A 32 -23.09 0.29 -14.30
C SER A 32 -23.80 0.70 -13.00
N GLY A 33 -24.08 2.00 -12.81
CA GLY A 33 -24.91 2.52 -11.71
C GLY A 33 -24.47 2.01 -10.33
N PHE A 34 -25.40 1.38 -9.60
CA PHE A 34 -25.17 0.85 -8.26
C PHE A 34 -24.29 -0.42 -8.22
N GLY A 35 -24.07 -1.10 -9.34
CA GLY A 35 -23.25 -2.31 -9.40
C GLY A 35 -21.77 -2.07 -9.09
N ILE A 36 -21.29 -0.83 -9.25
CA ILE A 36 -19.90 -0.42 -8.95
C ILE A 36 -19.69 -0.19 -7.45
N LEU A 37 -20.76 0.11 -6.68
CA LEU A 37 -20.63 0.45 -5.27
C LEU A 37 -19.96 -0.69 -4.48
N ALA A 38 -20.35 -1.94 -4.78
CA ALA A 38 -19.83 -3.11 -4.08
C ALA A 38 -18.31 -3.33 -4.29
N PRO A 39 -17.80 -3.41 -5.53
CA PRO A 39 -16.35 -3.43 -5.78
C PRO A 39 -15.61 -2.22 -5.21
N THR A 40 -16.18 -1.01 -5.32
CA THR A 40 -15.52 0.21 -4.84
C THR A 40 -15.37 0.21 -3.32
N THR A 41 -16.42 -0.16 -2.58
CA THR A 41 -16.34 -0.31 -1.12
C THR A 41 -15.32 -1.38 -0.74
N TYR A 42 -15.34 -2.54 -1.39
CA TYR A 42 -14.39 -3.61 -1.12
C TYR A 42 -12.92 -3.15 -1.32
N ILE A 43 -12.62 -2.55 -2.46
CA ILE A 43 -11.27 -2.07 -2.78
C ILE A 43 -10.85 -0.90 -1.88
N PHE A 44 -11.78 -0.03 -1.48
CA PHE A 44 -11.49 1.06 -0.54
C PHE A 44 -10.91 0.51 0.77
N PHE A 45 -11.57 -0.44 1.42
CA PHE A 45 -11.05 -0.99 2.67
C PHE A 45 -9.84 -1.90 2.45
N ALA A 46 -9.80 -2.68 1.37
CA ALA A 46 -8.65 -3.51 1.03
C ALA A 46 -7.37 -2.68 0.81
N SER A 47 -7.50 -1.43 0.35
CA SER A 47 -6.38 -0.51 0.15
C SER A 47 -6.12 0.39 1.37
N ALA A 48 -7.14 0.80 2.11
CA ALA A 48 -6.99 1.66 3.28
C ALA A 48 -6.32 0.94 4.47
N LEU A 49 -6.67 -0.33 4.72
CA LEU A 49 -6.13 -1.07 5.88
C LEU A 49 -4.60 -1.22 5.84
N PRO A 50 -3.97 -1.65 4.72
CA PRO A 50 -2.51 -1.69 4.63
C PRO A 50 -1.88 -0.30 4.77
N VAL A 51 -2.49 0.74 4.19
CA VAL A 51 -1.95 2.11 4.25
C VAL A 51 -1.97 2.66 5.68
N ILE A 52 -3.00 2.34 6.48
CA ILE A 52 -3.06 2.72 7.88
C ILE A 52 -1.97 2.00 8.69
N ALA A 53 -1.85 0.68 8.52
CA ALA A 53 -0.83 -0.12 9.22
C ALA A 53 0.59 0.36 8.87
N PHE A 54 0.86 0.59 7.58
CA PHE A 54 2.13 1.10 7.10
C PHE A 54 2.41 2.55 7.48
N GLY A 55 1.37 3.39 7.53
CA GLY A 55 1.49 4.76 8.01
C GLY A 55 1.84 4.81 9.50
N GLU A 56 1.27 3.91 10.32
CA GLU A 56 1.66 3.77 11.72
C GLU A 56 3.11 3.29 11.85
N GLN A 57 3.53 2.32 11.05
CA GLN A 57 4.90 1.84 11.02
C GLN A 57 5.89 2.97 10.68
N ILE A 58 5.62 3.76 9.62
CA ILE A 58 6.41 4.94 9.28
C ILE A 58 6.46 5.93 10.45
N SER A 59 5.33 6.19 11.09
CA SER A 59 5.26 7.14 12.20
C SER A 59 6.11 6.71 13.39
N ARG A 60 6.08 5.42 13.72
CA ARG A 60 6.93 4.82 14.77
C ARG A 60 8.42 4.85 14.41
N ASP A 61 8.75 4.64 13.14
CA ASP A 61 10.14 4.60 12.68
C ASP A 61 10.77 5.99 12.48
N THR A 62 9.94 7.03 12.27
CA THR A 62 10.37 8.41 12.04
C THR A 62 10.17 9.33 13.26
N ASP A 63 9.98 8.76 14.45
CA ASP A 63 9.71 9.48 15.70
C ASP A 63 8.58 10.53 15.55
N GLY A 64 7.53 10.18 14.79
CA GLY A 64 6.38 11.06 14.53
C GLY A 64 6.60 12.15 13.48
N SER A 65 7.75 12.21 12.80
CA SER A 65 8.01 13.19 11.75
C SER A 65 7.18 12.98 10.48
N LEU A 66 6.72 11.75 10.22
CA LEU A 66 5.70 11.43 9.23
C LEU A 66 4.53 10.74 9.92
N SER A 67 3.32 11.18 9.62
CA SER A 67 2.11 10.65 10.26
C SER A 67 1.33 9.69 9.34
N THR A 68 0.53 8.82 9.95
CA THR A 68 -0.42 7.94 9.26
C THR A 68 -1.39 8.75 8.39
N VAL A 69 -1.82 9.93 8.87
CA VAL A 69 -2.76 10.80 8.13
C VAL A 69 -2.13 11.39 6.87
N GLU A 70 -0.85 11.73 6.90
CA GLU A 70 -0.11 12.26 5.75
C GLU A 70 0.09 11.17 4.69
N THR A 71 0.38 9.95 5.15
CA THR A 71 0.51 8.77 4.28
C THR A 71 -0.82 8.44 3.59
N LEU A 72 -1.93 8.52 4.33
CA LEU A 72 -3.27 8.31 3.81
C LEU A 72 -3.67 9.41 2.82
N ALA A 73 -3.43 10.68 3.17
CA ALA A 73 -3.68 11.81 2.29
C ALA A 73 -2.86 11.74 1.00
N SER A 74 -1.57 11.38 1.08
CA SER A 74 -0.71 11.17 -0.08
C SER A 74 -1.26 10.07 -1.00
N THR A 75 -1.63 8.92 -0.43
CA THR A 75 -2.20 7.81 -1.20
C THR A 75 -3.52 8.20 -1.88
N ALA A 76 -4.39 8.94 -1.17
CA ALA A 76 -5.66 9.40 -1.71
C ALA A 76 -5.48 10.40 -2.86
N ILE A 77 -4.64 11.42 -2.69
CA ILE A 77 -4.37 12.43 -3.72
C ILE A 77 -3.72 11.78 -4.95
N CYS A 78 -2.68 10.97 -4.74
CA CYS A 78 -2.02 10.28 -5.84
C CYS A 78 -2.94 9.28 -6.52
N GLY A 79 -3.82 8.59 -5.78
CA GLY A 79 -4.84 7.69 -6.32
C GLY A 79 -5.86 8.40 -7.21
N ILE A 80 -6.37 9.57 -6.78
CA ILE A 80 -7.28 10.39 -7.59
C ILE A 80 -6.60 10.84 -8.89
N ILE A 81 -5.38 11.39 -8.78
CA ILE A 81 -4.62 11.84 -9.95
C ILE A 81 -4.35 10.67 -10.90
N HIS A 82 -3.93 9.52 -10.37
CA HIS A 82 -3.67 8.32 -11.19
C HIS A 82 -4.95 7.75 -11.82
N SER A 83 -6.09 7.81 -11.14
CA SER A 83 -7.35 7.32 -11.71
C SER A 83 -7.82 8.13 -12.93
N ILE A 84 -7.48 9.42 -12.97
CA ILE A 84 -7.86 10.33 -14.06
C ILE A 84 -6.82 10.28 -15.20
N PHE A 85 -5.53 10.35 -14.87
CA PHE A 85 -4.45 10.50 -15.86
C PHE A 85 -3.65 9.22 -16.12
N GLY A 86 -3.88 8.14 -15.36
CA GLY A 86 -3.12 6.91 -15.45
C GLY A 86 -3.40 6.10 -16.72
N GLY A 87 -2.36 5.39 -17.19
CA GLY A 87 -2.45 4.48 -18.34
C GLY A 87 -3.24 3.21 -18.04
N GLN A 88 -3.36 2.80 -16.77
CA GLN A 88 -4.06 1.59 -16.35
C GLN A 88 -4.95 1.86 -15.13
N PRO A 89 -6.27 2.08 -15.32
CA PRO A 89 -7.18 2.47 -14.23
C PRO A 89 -7.46 1.35 -13.21
N LEU A 90 -7.16 0.08 -13.56
CA LEU A 90 -7.27 -1.07 -12.66
C LEU A 90 -6.09 -1.18 -11.68
N LEU A 91 -5.06 -0.35 -11.83
CA LEU A 91 -3.92 -0.34 -10.93
C LEU A 91 -4.31 0.35 -9.61
N ILE A 92 -4.15 -0.37 -8.51
CA ILE A 92 -4.36 0.17 -7.17
C ILE A 92 -3.04 0.80 -6.71
N LEU A 93 -3.04 2.12 -6.55
CA LEU A 93 -1.91 2.85 -6.01
C LEU A 93 -1.91 2.74 -4.48
N GLY A 94 -0.78 2.38 -3.90
CA GLY A 94 -0.63 2.27 -2.45
C GLY A 94 0.82 2.37 -2.02
N VAL A 95 1.02 2.60 -0.73
CA VAL A 95 2.34 2.54 -0.11
C VAL A 95 2.71 1.08 0.10
N ALA A 96 3.88 0.70 -0.39
CA ALA A 96 4.43 -0.63 -0.22
C ALA A 96 5.54 -0.61 0.84
N GLU A 97 5.76 -1.76 1.48
CA GLU A 97 6.78 -1.92 2.51
C GLU A 97 8.20 -1.51 2.08
N PRO A 98 8.69 -1.81 0.85
CA PRO A 98 10.01 -1.34 0.43
C PRO A 98 10.14 0.19 0.48
N THR A 99 9.06 0.92 0.18
CA THR A 99 9.05 2.38 0.31
C THR A 99 9.24 2.79 1.77
N ILE A 100 8.52 2.17 2.71
CA ILE A 100 8.65 2.44 4.16
C ILE A 100 10.08 2.22 4.64
N ILE A 101 10.69 1.09 4.27
CA ILE A 101 12.07 0.75 4.64
C ILE A 101 13.04 1.82 4.13
N MET A 102 12.84 2.30 2.90
CA MET A 102 13.64 3.39 2.34
C MET A 102 13.46 4.70 3.11
N TYR A 103 12.23 5.09 3.45
CA TYR A 103 11.97 6.29 4.24
C TYR A 103 12.56 6.21 5.66
N SER A 104 12.47 5.05 6.31
CA SER A 104 13.07 4.75 7.61
C SER A 104 14.60 4.81 7.55
N TYR A 105 15.21 4.31 6.47
CA TYR A 105 16.65 4.44 6.22
C TYR A 105 17.06 5.89 5.99
N LEU A 106 16.34 6.66 5.16
CA LEU A 106 16.58 8.09 4.95
C LEU A 106 16.50 8.86 6.27
N TYR A 107 15.55 8.50 7.13
CA TYR A 107 15.38 9.13 8.44
C TYR A 107 16.58 8.85 9.36
N LYS A 108 17.01 7.59 9.46
CA LYS A 108 18.21 7.20 10.22
C LYS A 108 19.47 7.87 9.67
N PHE A 109 19.57 8.00 8.35
CA PHE A 109 20.68 8.69 7.70
C PHE A 109 20.70 10.20 8.04
N ALA A 110 19.54 10.87 7.99
CA ALA A 110 19.44 12.28 8.38
C ALA A 110 19.75 12.49 9.86
N LYS A 111 19.25 11.62 10.74
CA LYS A 111 19.48 11.67 12.19
C LYS A 111 20.94 11.40 12.58
N GLY A 112 21.64 10.54 11.83
CA GLY A 112 23.05 10.23 12.06
C GLY A 112 24.03 11.31 11.56
N ARG A 113 23.54 12.36 10.90
CA ARG A 113 24.33 13.49 10.41
C ARG A 113 24.05 14.70 11.29
N GLU A 114 25.10 15.28 11.88
CA GLU A 114 24.98 16.48 12.71
C GLU A 114 24.42 17.68 11.91
N ASP A 115 24.69 17.74 10.60
CA ASP A 115 24.29 18.86 9.73
C ASP A 115 22.81 18.85 9.31
N LEU A 116 22.16 17.68 9.25
CA LEU A 116 20.77 17.54 8.79
C LEU A 116 19.80 17.51 9.98
N GLY A 117 20.14 16.78 11.03
CA GLY A 117 19.26 16.58 12.19
C GLY A 117 17.86 16.03 11.84
N GLN A 118 16.96 16.04 12.82
CA GLN A 118 15.58 15.60 12.64
C GLN A 118 14.71 16.64 11.89
N ASN A 119 14.99 17.93 12.10
CA ASN A 119 14.14 19.02 11.58
C ASN A 119 14.24 19.21 10.06
N LEU A 120 15.39 18.92 9.44
CA LEU A 120 15.56 19.03 7.98
C LEU A 120 15.27 17.74 7.22
N TYR A 121 14.86 16.67 7.89
CA TYR A 121 14.51 15.39 7.25
C TYR A 121 13.45 15.55 6.16
N LEU A 122 12.38 16.31 6.43
CA LEU A 122 11.29 16.55 5.47
C LEU A 122 11.78 17.25 4.21
N ALA A 123 12.62 18.28 4.35
CA ALA A 123 13.22 19.00 3.22
C ALA A 123 14.17 18.10 2.43
N TRP A 124 14.96 17.27 3.11
CA TRP A 124 15.83 16.29 2.48
C TRP A 124 15.05 15.24 1.69
N ALA A 125 14.00 14.67 2.27
CA ALA A 125 13.11 13.74 1.58
C ALA A 125 12.47 14.39 0.34
N GLY A 126 12.08 15.67 0.42
CA GLY A 126 11.62 16.46 -0.71
C GLY A 126 12.64 16.52 -1.86
N TRP A 127 13.91 16.80 -1.57
CA TRP A 127 14.97 16.80 -2.58
C TRP A 127 15.21 15.42 -3.20
N VAL A 128 15.14 14.35 -2.41
CA VAL A 128 15.22 12.98 -2.93
C VAL A 128 14.06 12.71 -3.90
N CYS A 129 12.85 13.17 -3.58
CA CYS A 129 11.70 13.07 -4.49
C CYS A 129 11.89 13.85 -5.79
N VAL A 130 12.50 15.04 -5.75
CA VAL A 130 12.82 15.83 -6.96
C VAL A 130 13.77 15.06 -7.89
N TRP A 131 14.86 14.52 -7.35
CA TRP A 131 15.79 13.70 -8.12
C TRP A 131 15.16 12.43 -8.66
N THR A 132 14.33 11.76 -7.84
CA THR A 132 13.59 10.56 -8.25
C THR A 132 12.66 10.87 -9.41
N ALA A 133 11.91 11.98 -9.35
CA ALA A 133 11.04 12.43 -10.44
C ALA A 133 11.83 12.73 -11.71
N LEU A 134 12.97 13.42 -11.60
CA LEU A 134 13.86 13.70 -12.72
C LEU A 134 14.34 12.40 -13.40
N PHE A 135 14.81 11.43 -12.62
CA PHE A 135 15.25 10.14 -13.17
C PHE A 135 14.09 9.36 -13.81
N LEU A 136 12.89 9.39 -13.23
CA LEU A 136 11.71 8.78 -13.83
C LEU A 136 11.34 9.42 -15.18
N PHE A 137 11.42 10.75 -15.30
CA PHE A 137 11.20 11.44 -16.57
C PHE A 137 12.26 11.05 -17.62
N LEU A 138 13.54 10.98 -17.23
CA LEU A 138 14.59 10.53 -18.13
C LEU A 138 14.34 9.09 -18.62
N LEU A 139 14.02 8.17 -17.72
CA LEU A 139 13.73 6.78 -18.07
C LEU A 139 12.51 6.66 -19.01
N ALA A 140 11.48 7.48 -18.81
CA ALA A 140 10.31 7.54 -19.69
C ALA A 140 10.69 8.05 -21.10
N ILE A 141 11.52 9.10 -21.20
CA ILE A 141 11.98 9.66 -22.48
C ILE A 141 12.81 8.64 -23.26
N PHE A 142 13.69 7.89 -22.57
CA PHE A 142 14.52 6.85 -23.17
C PHE A 142 13.80 5.52 -23.43
N ASN A 143 12.49 5.45 -23.15
CA ASN A 143 11.67 4.25 -23.30
C ASN A 143 12.26 3.02 -22.57
N ALA A 144 12.79 3.23 -21.35
CA ALA A 144 13.35 2.16 -20.53
C ALA A 144 12.30 1.09 -20.15
N CYS A 145 11.01 1.41 -20.28
CA CYS A 145 9.88 0.50 -20.09
C CYS A 145 9.96 -0.75 -20.99
N ASP A 146 10.64 -0.70 -22.15
CA ASP A 146 10.87 -1.88 -23.00
C ASP A 146 11.63 -3.01 -22.24
N ILE A 147 12.37 -2.68 -21.17
CA ILE A 147 13.08 -3.65 -20.33
C ILE A 147 12.10 -4.56 -19.58
N ILE A 148 10.88 -4.12 -19.31
CA ILE A 148 9.89 -4.91 -18.57
C ILE A 148 9.51 -6.20 -19.31
N ASN A 149 9.60 -6.21 -20.65
CA ASN A 149 9.37 -7.40 -21.47
C ASN A 149 10.45 -8.48 -21.26
N LYS A 150 11.59 -8.13 -20.65
CA LYS A 150 12.63 -9.09 -20.23
C LYS A 150 12.38 -9.65 -18.83
N PHE A 151 11.44 -9.06 -18.09
CA PHE A 151 11.10 -9.54 -16.75
C PHE A 151 10.40 -10.88 -16.88
N THR A 152 11.06 -11.94 -16.41
CA THR A 152 10.53 -13.30 -16.56
C THR A 152 9.42 -13.55 -15.55
N ARG A 153 8.55 -14.51 -15.86
CA ARG A 153 7.52 -15.00 -14.93
C ARG A 153 8.11 -15.40 -13.56
N ILE A 154 9.29 -16.02 -13.56
CA ILE A 154 10.00 -16.43 -12.34
C ILE A 154 10.34 -15.21 -11.48
N ALA A 155 10.84 -14.12 -12.09
CA ALA A 155 11.16 -12.90 -11.37
C ALA A 155 9.90 -12.27 -10.75
N GLY A 156 8.78 -12.26 -11.50
CA GLY A 156 7.49 -11.77 -11.01
C GLY A 156 6.94 -12.59 -9.83
N GLU A 157 6.93 -13.91 -9.94
CA GLU A 157 6.48 -14.81 -8.88
C GLU A 157 7.38 -14.73 -7.64
N THR A 158 8.70 -14.64 -7.82
CA THR A 158 9.66 -14.50 -6.71
C THR A 158 9.49 -13.16 -5.99
N PHE A 159 9.27 -12.07 -6.74
CA PHE A 159 9.00 -10.75 -6.16
C PHE A 159 7.68 -10.73 -5.37
N GLY A 160 6.64 -11.37 -5.89
CA GLY A 160 5.38 -11.54 -5.17
C GLY A 160 5.54 -12.36 -3.89
N MET A 161 6.33 -13.44 -3.93
CA MET A 161 6.67 -14.24 -2.74
C MET A 161 7.43 -13.41 -1.70
N LEU A 162 8.40 -12.59 -2.13
CA LEU A 162 9.14 -11.71 -1.22
C LEU A 162 8.22 -10.75 -0.48
N ILE A 163 7.31 -10.09 -1.21
CA ILE A 163 6.32 -9.18 -0.61
C ILE A 163 5.45 -9.94 0.41
N ALA A 164 4.96 -11.14 0.05
CA ALA A 164 4.13 -11.93 0.97
C ALA A 164 4.87 -12.30 2.27
N VAL A 165 6.15 -12.69 2.18
CA VAL A 165 6.97 -13.00 3.35
C VAL A 165 7.18 -11.78 4.23
N LEU A 166 7.48 -10.63 3.63
CA LEU A 166 7.68 -9.38 4.35
C LEU A 166 6.40 -8.93 5.08
N PHE A 167 5.24 -9.03 4.43
CA PHE A 167 3.94 -8.77 5.08
C PHE A 167 3.67 -9.69 6.29
N ILE A 168 4.00 -10.99 6.20
CA ILE A 168 3.84 -11.93 7.31
C ILE A 168 4.79 -11.58 8.46
N GLN A 169 6.03 -11.19 8.13
CA GLN A 169 7.01 -10.74 9.11
C GLN A 169 6.51 -9.50 9.85
N GLU A 170 5.97 -8.51 9.14
CA GLU A 170 5.48 -7.29 9.75
C GLU A 170 4.23 -7.53 10.60
N ALA A 171 3.30 -8.38 10.13
CA ALA A 171 2.16 -8.82 10.94
C ALA A 171 2.62 -9.48 12.25
N THR A 172 3.66 -10.31 12.19
CA THR A 172 4.25 -10.95 13.38
C THR A 172 4.89 -9.92 14.32
N LYS A 173 5.63 -8.94 13.79
CA LYS A 173 6.20 -7.85 14.58
C LYS A 173 5.11 -7.01 15.25
N GLY A 174 4.01 -6.74 14.55
CA GLY A 174 2.85 -6.03 15.07
C GLY A 174 2.28 -6.72 16.31
N ILE A 175 1.98 -8.02 16.20
CA ILE A 175 1.49 -8.84 17.33
C ILE A 175 2.49 -8.84 18.50
N VAL A 176 3.79 -9.00 18.22
CA VAL A 176 4.82 -8.98 19.27
C VAL A 176 4.93 -7.60 19.92
N SER A 177 4.60 -6.53 19.21
CA SER A 177 4.68 -5.17 19.74
C SER A 177 3.60 -4.85 20.77
N GLU A 178 2.44 -5.53 20.71
CA GLU A 178 1.37 -5.42 21.73
C GLU A 178 1.80 -5.93 23.11
N PHE A 179 2.76 -6.86 23.15
CA PHE A 179 3.33 -7.36 24.41
C PHE A 179 4.41 -6.43 24.99
N LYS A 180 4.72 -5.31 24.33
CA LYS A 180 5.80 -4.40 24.71
C LYS A 180 5.22 -3.04 25.09
N ILE A 181 5.89 -2.38 26.03
CA ILE A 181 5.54 -1.02 26.43
C ILE A 181 5.77 -0.08 25.23
N PRO A 182 4.79 0.75 24.82
CA PRO A 182 4.97 1.73 23.77
C PRO A 182 6.05 2.74 24.17
N LYS A 183 6.97 3.03 23.25
CA LYS A 183 8.14 3.89 23.49
C LYS A 183 7.80 5.34 23.82
N SER A 184 6.56 5.77 23.57
CA SER A 184 6.03 7.12 23.82
C SER A 184 5.16 7.22 25.07
N GLY A 185 4.96 6.13 25.81
CA GLY A 185 4.13 6.11 27.01
C GLY A 185 4.92 6.46 28.28
N ASP A 186 4.36 7.33 29.13
CA ASP A 186 4.91 7.56 30.47
C ASP A 186 5.00 6.25 31.24
N SER A 187 6.23 5.84 31.60
CA SER A 187 6.52 4.54 32.22
C SER A 187 5.83 4.30 33.58
N ASN A 188 5.19 5.33 34.16
CA ASN A 188 4.51 5.28 35.47
C ASN A 188 2.98 5.14 35.39
N SER A 189 2.38 4.98 34.21
CA SER A 189 0.93 4.81 34.09
C SER A 189 0.49 3.38 34.44
N GLU A 190 -0.62 3.23 35.18
CA GLU A 190 -1.19 1.92 35.58
C GLU A 190 -1.49 0.97 34.39
N GLN A 191 -1.69 1.55 33.20
CA GLN A 191 -1.91 0.83 31.94
C GLN A 191 -0.72 -0.04 31.50
N TYR A 192 0.50 0.24 31.97
CA TYR A 192 1.72 -0.51 31.63
C TYR A 192 2.12 -1.55 32.69
N GLN A 193 1.26 -1.80 33.68
CA GLN A 193 1.47 -2.94 34.56
C GLN A 193 1.46 -4.25 33.76
N PHE A 194 2.30 -5.21 34.19
CA PHE A 194 2.49 -6.48 33.49
C PHE A 194 1.18 -7.23 33.20
N GLN A 195 0.21 -7.15 34.11
CA GLN A 195 -1.10 -7.79 33.94
C GLN A 195 -1.91 -7.22 32.76
N TRP A 196 -1.94 -5.91 32.60
CA TRP A 196 -2.64 -5.25 31.49
C TRP A 196 -1.94 -5.46 30.16
N LEU A 197 -0.61 -5.37 30.15
CA LEU A 197 0.20 -5.61 28.95
C LEU A 197 0.06 -7.05 28.44
N PHE A 198 0.08 -8.03 29.35
CA PHE A 198 -0.12 -9.43 29.00
C PHE A 198 -1.54 -9.70 28.50
N THR A 199 -2.54 -9.08 29.12
CA THR A 199 -3.96 -9.20 28.70
C THR A 199 -4.18 -8.61 27.31
N ASN A 200 -3.62 -7.43 27.04
CA ASN A 200 -3.69 -6.78 25.73
C ASN A 200 -3.01 -7.63 24.65
N GLY A 201 -1.80 -8.13 24.92
CA GLY A 201 -1.10 -9.01 23.99
C GLY A 201 -1.86 -10.31 23.71
N LEU A 202 -2.40 -10.96 24.73
CA LEU A 202 -3.22 -12.18 24.57
C LEU A 202 -4.46 -11.91 23.71
N LEU A 203 -5.15 -10.80 23.99
CA LEU A 203 -6.35 -10.37 23.27
C LEU A 203 -6.03 -9.99 21.82
N GLY A 204 -4.88 -9.35 21.57
CA GLY A 204 -4.35 -9.10 20.23
C GLY A 204 -4.09 -10.38 19.44
N VAL A 205 -3.51 -11.42 20.06
CA VAL A 205 -3.34 -12.75 19.46
C VAL A 205 -4.69 -13.37 19.12
N ILE A 206 -5.63 -13.39 20.08
CA ILE A 206 -6.97 -13.96 19.87
C ILE A 206 -7.70 -13.27 18.72
N PHE A 207 -7.67 -11.94 18.67
CA PHE A 207 -8.33 -11.20 17.60
C PHE A 207 -7.64 -11.38 16.24
N SER A 208 -6.30 -11.41 16.19
CA SER A 208 -5.58 -11.64 14.94
C SER A 208 -5.89 -13.01 14.34
N PHE A 209 -5.79 -14.08 15.13
CA PHE A 209 -6.12 -15.43 14.66
C PHE A 209 -7.63 -15.60 14.39
N GLY A 210 -8.48 -14.97 15.20
CA GLY A 210 -9.93 -14.98 15.00
C GLY A 210 -10.34 -14.31 13.68
N LEU A 211 -9.75 -13.15 13.38
CA LEU A 211 -9.96 -12.44 12.11
C LEU A 211 -9.40 -13.23 10.92
N LEU A 212 -8.20 -13.81 11.06
CA LEU A 212 -7.61 -14.66 10.02
C LEU A 212 -8.48 -15.88 9.72
N TYR A 213 -8.98 -16.56 10.75
CA TYR A 213 -9.86 -17.71 10.58
C TYR A 213 -11.18 -17.31 9.92
N THR A 214 -11.80 -16.23 10.40
CA THR A 214 -13.09 -15.74 9.88
C THR A 214 -12.97 -15.27 8.44
N SER A 215 -11.90 -14.53 8.09
CA SER A 215 -11.62 -14.07 6.73
C SER A 215 -11.39 -15.21 5.75
N LEU A 216 -10.59 -16.22 6.12
CA LEU A 216 -10.38 -17.42 5.29
C LEU A 216 -11.69 -18.20 5.07
N LYS A 217 -12.51 -18.29 6.12
CA LYS A 217 -13.81 -18.94 6.09
C LYS A 217 -14.81 -18.15 5.21
N SER A 218 -14.78 -16.83 5.29
CA SER A 218 -15.60 -15.94 4.47
C SER A 218 -15.22 -16.00 2.99
N ARG A 219 -13.92 -16.07 2.67
CA ARG A 219 -13.47 -16.24 1.28
C ARG A 219 -13.97 -17.54 0.65
N ARG A 220 -14.14 -18.59 1.47
CA ARG A 220 -14.75 -19.88 1.07
C ARG A 220 -16.27 -19.87 1.12
N ALA A 221 -16.92 -18.77 1.51
CA ALA A 221 -18.37 -18.71 1.60
C ALA A 221 -19.01 -19.02 0.26
N ARG A 222 -18.46 -18.57 -0.89
CA ARG A 222 -18.99 -18.89 -2.24
C ARG A 222 -19.13 -20.37 -2.55
N SER A 223 -18.40 -21.26 -1.87
CA SER A 223 -18.50 -22.72 -2.07
C SER A 223 -19.29 -23.43 -0.97
N TRP A 224 -19.90 -22.70 -0.03
CA TRP A 224 -20.72 -23.32 1.02
C TRP A 224 -21.99 -23.94 0.46
N CYS A 225 -22.29 -25.15 0.94
CA CYS A 225 -23.55 -25.86 0.67
C CYS A 225 -24.74 -25.22 1.40
N TYR A 226 -24.47 -24.41 2.43
CA TYR A 226 -25.49 -23.76 3.23
C TYR A 226 -25.63 -22.28 2.85
N GLY A 227 -26.87 -21.79 2.76
CA GLY A 227 -27.20 -20.39 2.46
C GLY A 227 -27.68 -20.15 1.02
N THR A 228 -28.40 -19.05 0.81
CA THR A 228 -28.86 -18.64 -0.52
C THR A 228 -27.72 -18.04 -1.34
N GLY A 229 -27.75 -18.17 -2.67
CA GLY A 229 -26.68 -17.71 -3.55
C GLY A 229 -26.35 -16.22 -3.40
N CYS A 230 -27.35 -15.37 -3.12
CA CYS A 230 -27.18 -13.94 -2.91
C CYS A 230 -26.44 -13.63 -1.59
N LEU A 231 -26.88 -14.21 -0.47
CA LEU A 231 -26.20 -14.08 0.83
C LEU A 231 -24.77 -14.60 0.78
N ARG A 232 -24.55 -15.68 0.03
CA ARG A 232 -23.25 -16.32 -0.13
C ARG A 232 -22.27 -15.45 -0.91
N GLY A 233 -22.75 -14.76 -1.96
CA GLY A 233 -21.99 -13.76 -2.70
C GLY A 233 -21.64 -12.57 -1.82
N PHE A 234 -22.64 -12.03 -1.10
CA PHE A 234 -22.44 -10.89 -0.20
C PHE A 234 -21.42 -11.20 0.91
N ILE A 235 -21.54 -12.34 1.61
CA ILE A 235 -20.59 -12.72 2.66
C ILE A 235 -19.18 -12.89 2.09
N ALA A 236 -19.04 -13.51 0.92
CA ALA A 236 -17.72 -13.70 0.32
C ALA A 236 -17.06 -12.39 -0.12
N ASP A 237 -17.86 -11.44 -0.59
CA ASP A 237 -17.37 -10.16 -1.10
C ASP A 237 -17.08 -9.18 0.03
N TYR A 238 -17.87 -9.21 1.09
CA TYR A 238 -17.77 -8.25 2.20
C TYR A 238 -17.16 -8.83 3.48
N GLY A 239 -17.05 -10.13 3.67
CA GLY A 239 -16.58 -10.67 4.97
C GLY A 239 -15.06 -10.61 5.19
N MET A 240 -14.34 -9.86 4.36
CA MET A 240 -12.97 -9.37 4.65
C MET A 240 -12.98 -7.98 5.32
N LEU A 241 -14.14 -7.31 5.34
CA LEU A 241 -14.41 -6.07 6.07
C LEU A 241 -14.78 -6.40 7.51
#